data_AF-A0A4R6APV5-F1
#
_entry.id   AF-A0A4R6APV5-F1
#
_cell.length_a   1.000
_cell.length_b   1.000
_cell.length_c   1.000
_cell.angle_alpha   90.00
_cell.angle_beta   90.00
_cell.angle_gamma   90.00
#
_symmetry.space_group_name_H-M   'P 1'
#
loop_
_entity.id
_entity.type
_entity.pdbx_description
1 polymer ?
#
loop_
_entity_poly.entity_id
_entity_poly.type
_entity_poly.pdbx_seq_one_letter_code
_entity_poly.pdbx_strand_id
1 'polypeptide(L)'
;MFGGTSTSLARSGDLRASESENGHSCFAQRSSAGGWHGRDSAYGEFRYEAVNMKAPGGEQPTAGALPFEPRRPPMCSSEIVKRFPGATEVQVDALGTIWDEVVHCIINEMLELSSDDAEPLHINIREDMALELAQLLLWLSERVIEKRTEGRELSDIDPVAERNACLGLEGAKTITGTAHLVYERIWKRKMDERWKPKSAKAIEREKNPRAATLAVKPVGKNHFIPRWFIRDLWAMDGKVLRWRHSEAGWMSAPRGFGEWGYGKNLYSDWLEAYFSLLEGDAKRPIEMLLDTQPLNGPQRESFVGFLIVQMLRNPSFIEAVQQGIAPVIAREGYADDPTMAVKAFESMFRNNAFYDQISRPVMWSRWAIVKSTTPLFVLPDTFGARADAGDGLRMIVPLTPNACFVTLPDREEKKRVVPHHLQIDETLGRRITATLIQSARKEFISHQKFVPDETPALTFDALIDEISQAVASKDDDEP
;
A
#
# COMPACT_ATOMS: atom_id res chain seq x y z
N MET A 1 -5.92 -21.64 -72.50
CA MET A 1 -7.36 -21.80 -72.78
C MET A 1 -8.10 -20.77 -71.97
N PHE A 2 -8.78 -19.88 -72.70
CA PHE A 2 -9.87 -18.93 -72.36
C PHE A 2 -10.02 -18.47 -70.90
N GLY A 3 -10.10 -17.18 -70.57
CA GLY A 3 -10.26 -15.93 -71.34
C GLY A 3 -10.59 -14.84 -70.30
N GLY A 4 -9.99 -13.64 -70.36
CA GLY A 4 -10.58 -12.45 -71.01
C GLY A 4 -11.66 -11.85 -70.10
N THR A 5 -11.62 -10.61 -69.61
CA THR A 5 -11.47 -9.27 -70.25
C THR A 5 -11.80 -8.26 -69.13
N SER A 6 -11.57 -6.94 -69.14
CA SER A 6 -10.81 -5.92 -69.89
C SER A 6 -11.27 -4.57 -69.28
N THR A 7 -10.36 -3.59 -69.14
CA THR A 7 -10.47 -2.09 -69.20
C THR A 7 -11.80 -1.34 -68.86
N SER A 8 -11.84 -0.12 -68.30
CA SER A 8 -11.16 1.16 -68.60
C SER A 8 -11.27 2.13 -67.38
N LEU A 9 -10.27 2.93 -67.01
CA LEU A 9 -9.91 4.28 -67.50
C LEU A 9 -11.01 5.38 -67.44
N ALA A 10 -10.84 6.33 -66.49
CA ALA A 10 -10.54 7.76 -66.73
C ALA A 10 -11.49 8.85 -66.17
N ARG A 11 -10.84 9.95 -65.74
CA ARG A 11 -11.26 11.38 -65.55
C ARG A 11 -11.84 11.76 -64.18
N SER A 12 -11.12 12.52 -63.35
CA SER A 12 -10.68 13.94 -63.43
C SER A 12 -11.82 14.94 -63.19
N GLY A 13 -11.72 15.70 -62.11
CA GLY A 13 -12.60 16.82 -61.79
C GLY A 13 -12.10 17.56 -60.55
N ASP A 14 -11.07 18.39 -60.73
CA ASP A 14 -10.79 19.53 -59.85
C ASP A 14 -11.94 20.53 -59.95
N LEU A 15 -12.44 21.03 -58.82
CA LEU A 15 -12.99 22.37 -58.70
C LEU A 15 -12.73 22.91 -57.28
N ARG A 16 -12.06 24.06 -57.27
CA ARG A 16 -11.71 24.88 -56.11
C ARG A 16 -12.91 25.66 -55.57
N ALA A 17 -12.80 25.95 -54.28
CA ALA A 17 -13.17 27.17 -53.55
C ALA A 17 -14.66 27.51 -53.34
N SER A 18 -15.05 27.57 -52.07
CA SER A 18 -15.45 28.84 -51.44
C SER A 18 -15.49 28.69 -49.92
N GLU A 19 -14.85 29.64 -49.25
CA GLU A 19 -14.94 29.94 -47.83
C GLU A 19 -16.40 30.17 -47.41
N SER A 20 -16.78 29.66 -46.24
CA SER A 20 -17.68 30.39 -45.35
C SER A 20 -17.30 30.10 -43.89
N GLU A 21 -16.81 31.16 -43.27
CA GLU A 21 -16.68 31.32 -41.84
C GLU A 21 -18.05 31.20 -41.17
N ASN A 22 -18.08 30.50 -40.02
CA ASN A 22 -18.99 30.63 -38.88
C ASN A 22 -18.80 29.33 -38.06
N GLY A 23 -18.01 29.26 -36.99
CA GLY A 23 -17.87 30.24 -35.94
C GLY A 23 -18.59 29.76 -34.67
N HIS A 24 -18.37 28.52 -34.20
CA HIS A 24 -18.73 28.09 -32.84
C HIS A 24 -17.52 27.45 -32.15
N SER A 25 -16.64 28.35 -31.70
CA SER A 25 -15.63 28.08 -30.68
C SER A 25 -16.34 28.05 -29.32
N CYS A 26 -16.31 26.91 -28.64
CA CYS A 26 -16.60 26.82 -27.21
C CYS A 26 -15.65 25.83 -26.52
N PHE A 27 -14.80 26.38 -25.66
CA PHE A 27 -14.16 25.78 -24.49
C PHE A 27 -13.35 24.49 -24.69
N ALA A 28 -12.10 24.67 -25.14
CA ALA A 28 -10.99 23.82 -24.73
C ALA A 28 -10.02 24.65 -23.87
N GLN A 29 -10.43 24.96 -22.64
CA GLN A 29 -9.51 25.49 -21.64
C GLN A 29 -8.75 24.33 -21.00
N ARG A 30 -7.42 24.39 -21.17
CA ARG A 30 -6.34 23.82 -20.36
C ARG A 30 -6.81 23.04 -19.11
N SER A 31 -6.91 21.73 -19.23
CA SER A 31 -6.80 20.81 -18.10
C SER A 31 -5.40 20.21 -18.12
N SER A 32 -4.51 20.79 -17.31
CA SER A 32 -3.30 20.10 -16.86
C SER A 32 -3.73 18.76 -16.27
N ALA A 33 -3.18 17.65 -16.76
CA ALA A 33 -3.18 16.40 -16.03
C ALA A 33 -2.35 16.64 -14.76
N GLY A 34 -3.03 17.16 -13.74
CA GLY A 34 -2.51 17.13 -12.39
C GLY A 34 -2.35 15.67 -12.04
N GLY A 35 -1.14 15.29 -11.62
CA GLY A 35 -1.06 14.22 -10.63
C GLY A 35 -1.93 14.59 -9.43
N TRP A 36 -1.91 13.76 -8.39
CA TRP A 36 -2.45 14.06 -7.07
C TRP A 36 -1.77 15.26 -6.36
N HIS A 37 -1.38 16.28 -7.13
CA HIS A 37 -0.84 17.58 -6.75
C HIS A 37 -1.68 18.66 -7.44
N GLY A 38 -2.97 18.68 -7.12
CA GLY A 38 -3.82 19.85 -7.31
C GLY A 38 -3.50 20.85 -6.20
N ARG A 39 -2.76 21.90 -6.55
CA ARG A 39 -2.69 23.16 -5.77
C ARG A 39 -4.11 23.64 -5.51
N ASP A 40 -4.30 24.32 -4.38
CA ASP A 40 -5.58 24.68 -3.74
C ASP A 40 -6.14 23.60 -2.81
N SER A 41 -5.26 23.01 -1.99
CA SER A 41 -5.68 22.83 -0.61
C SER A 41 -5.76 24.21 0.04
N ALA A 42 -6.90 24.50 0.65
CA ALA A 42 -6.97 25.34 1.83
C ALA A 42 -6.23 24.67 3.01
N TYR A 43 -5.00 24.16 2.79
CA TYR A 43 -3.99 24.09 3.85
C TYR A 43 -3.56 25.55 4.02
N GLY A 44 -4.30 26.27 4.86
CA GLY A 44 -3.84 27.57 5.34
C GLY A 44 -2.42 27.37 5.83
N GLU A 45 -1.48 28.00 5.13
CA GLU A 45 -0.09 28.28 5.52
C GLU A 45 0.41 27.52 6.76
N PHE A 46 0.35 26.18 6.74
CA PHE A 46 1.09 25.37 7.68
C PHE A 46 2.51 25.46 7.14
N ARG A 47 3.23 26.48 7.62
CA ARG A 47 4.66 26.35 7.84
C ARG A 47 4.82 25.02 8.55
N TYR A 48 5.17 23.99 7.79
CA TYR A 48 5.84 22.84 8.33
C TYR A 48 7.12 23.42 8.90
N GLU A 49 7.07 23.81 10.17
CA GLU A 49 8.24 23.75 11.00
C GLU A 49 8.84 22.39 10.68
N ALA A 50 10.02 22.42 10.06
CA ALA A 50 10.92 21.28 10.14
C ALA A 50 10.79 20.77 11.58
N VAL A 51 10.81 19.46 11.78
CA VAL A 51 11.11 18.92 13.10
C VAL A 51 12.57 19.28 13.41
N ASN A 52 12.84 20.58 13.56
CA ASN A 52 13.65 21.13 14.59
C ASN A 52 12.80 20.99 15.83
N MET A 53 13.30 20.23 16.80
CA MET A 53 12.82 20.31 18.18
C MET A 53 13.11 21.72 18.75
N LYS A 54 12.43 22.75 18.25
CA LYS A 54 12.53 24.12 18.75
C LYS A 54 11.14 24.69 18.91
N ALA A 55 10.56 24.46 20.08
CA ALA A 55 9.46 25.29 20.57
C ALA A 55 9.93 26.75 20.70
N PRO A 56 9.10 27.74 20.37
CA PRO A 56 9.46 29.14 20.54
C PRO A 56 9.31 29.54 22.02
N GLY A 57 10.43 29.84 22.68
CA GLY A 57 10.43 30.64 23.91
C GLY A 57 10.50 29.89 25.26
N GLY A 58 10.87 28.61 25.29
CA GLY A 58 11.24 27.90 26.52
C GLY A 58 12.74 27.60 26.53
N GLU A 59 13.37 27.63 27.70
CA GLU A 59 14.74 27.14 27.91
C GLU A 59 14.96 25.84 27.13
N GLN A 60 16.06 25.75 26.38
CA GLN A 60 16.41 24.52 25.67
C GLN A 60 16.43 23.38 26.69
N PRO A 61 15.58 22.34 26.55
CA PRO A 61 15.88 21.10 27.24
C PRO A 61 17.27 20.71 26.70
N THR A 62 18.26 20.65 27.58
CA THR A 62 19.46 19.89 27.29
C THR A 62 18.96 18.55 26.77
N ALA A 63 19.37 18.18 25.56
CA ALA A 63 18.95 16.93 24.92
C ALA A 63 19.45 15.78 25.79
N GLY A 64 18.70 15.46 26.85
CA GLY A 64 18.95 14.33 27.71
C GLY A 64 18.65 13.10 26.87
N ALA A 65 19.60 12.17 26.84
CA ALA A 65 19.42 10.86 26.23
C ALA A 65 18.04 10.30 26.63
N LEU A 66 17.28 9.80 25.65
CA LEU A 66 15.98 9.20 25.91
C LEU A 66 16.17 8.07 26.95
N PRO A 67 15.43 8.07 28.06
CA PRO A 67 15.58 7.04 29.07
C PRO A 67 15.30 5.67 28.45
N PHE A 68 16.08 4.65 28.86
CA PHE A 68 15.80 3.29 28.48
C PHE A 68 14.57 2.79 29.26
N GLU A 69 13.55 2.36 28.53
CA GLU A 69 12.37 1.70 29.10
C GLU A 69 12.42 0.21 28.73
N PRO A 70 12.64 -0.68 29.72
CA PRO A 70 12.64 -2.12 29.49
C PRO A 70 11.31 -2.58 28.88
N ARG A 71 11.40 -3.41 27.83
CA ARG A 71 10.25 -4.06 27.20
C ARG A 71 10.11 -5.49 27.70
N ARG A 72 8.89 -6.04 27.61
CA ARG A 72 8.62 -7.44 27.95
C ARG A 72 7.79 -8.06 26.84
N PRO A 73 8.28 -9.10 26.13
CA PRO A 73 9.62 -9.63 26.21
C PRO A 73 10.67 -8.63 25.66
N PRO A 74 11.93 -8.68 26.13
CA PRO A 74 13.02 -7.93 25.51
C PRO A 74 13.17 -8.27 24.02
N MET A 75 13.56 -7.31 23.18
CA MET A 75 13.77 -7.50 21.74
C MET A 75 14.84 -8.57 21.47
N CYS A 76 15.92 -8.58 22.24
CA CYS A 76 16.98 -9.59 22.16
C CYS A 76 16.49 -11.03 22.45
N SER A 77 15.36 -11.22 23.13
CA SER A 77 14.92 -12.55 23.62
C SER A 77 14.78 -13.58 22.51
N SER A 78 14.23 -13.19 21.36
CA SER A 78 14.02 -14.09 20.22
C SER A 78 15.32 -14.70 19.71
N GLU A 79 16.39 -13.89 19.61
CA GLU A 79 17.69 -14.36 19.15
C GLU A 79 18.43 -15.15 20.24
N ILE A 80 18.23 -14.82 21.52
CA ILE A 80 18.74 -15.61 22.65
C ILE A 80 18.15 -17.02 22.62
N VAL A 81 16.82 -17.15 22.58
CA VAL A 81 16.12 -18.44 22.54
C VAL A 81 16.54 -19.27 21.31
N LYS A 82 16.70 -18.61 20.16
CA LYS A 82 17.15 -19.25 18.93
C LYS A 82 18.56 -19.83 19.05
N ARG A 83 19.49 -19.12 19.69
CA ARG A 83 20.89 -19.58 19.89
C ARG A 83 21.04 -20.57 21.04
N PHE A 84 20.20 -20.43 22.07
CA PHE A 84 20.27 -21.24 23.28
C PHE A 84 18.88 -21.77 23.64
N PRO A 85 18.37 -22.80 22.93
CA PRO A 85 17.02 -23.32 23.14
C PRO A 85 16.75 -23.90 24.53
N GLY A 86 17.81 -24.19 25.31
CA GLY A 86 17.72 -24.67 26.69
C GLY A 86 17.75 -23.57 27.76
N ALA A 87 17.84 -22.30 27.37
CA ALA A 87 17.88 -21.19 28.32
C ALA A 87 16.53 -21.04 29.06
N THR A 88 16.59 -20.72 30.35
CA THR A 88 15.38 -20.43 31.12
C THR A 88 14.83 -19.05 30.78
N GLU A 89 13.50 -18.87 30.84
CA GLU A 89 12.84 -17.59 30.60
C GLU A 89 13.42 -16.45 31.45
N VAL A 90 13.69 -16.73 32.74
CA VAL A 90 14.32 -15.76 33.65
C VAL A 90 15.70 -15.31 33.18
N GLN A 91 16.52 -16.22 32.66
CA GLN A 91 17.83 -15.87 32.11
C GLN A 91 17.72 -15.08 30.80
N VAL A 92 16.79 -15.49 29.93
CA VAL A 92 16.52 -14.78 28.66
C VAL A 92 16.07 -13.36 28.93
N ASP A 93 15.12 -13.16 29.85
CA ASP A 93 14.61 -11.84 30.19
C ASP A 93 15.69 -10.95 30.83
N ALA A 94 16.45 -11.49 31.79
CA ALA A 94 17.48 -10.74 32.50
C ALA A 94 18.60 -10.27 31.55
N LEU A 95 19.15 -11.18 30.75
CA LEU A 95 20.24 -10.85 29.81
C LEU A 95 19.72 -10.07 28.60
N GLY A 96 18.54 -10.42 28.09
CA GLY A 96 17.87 -9.70 27.01
C GLY A 96 17.63 -8.23 27.35
N THR A 97 17.17 -7.93 28.57
CA THR A 97 16.97 -6.55 29.03
C THR A 97 18.29 -5.76 29.06
N ILE A 98 19.38 -6.36 29.54
CA ILE A 98 20.69 -5.70 29.61
C ILE A 98 21.21 -5.41 28.19
N TRP A 99 21.09 -6.37 27.27
CA TRP A 99 21.59 -6.21 25.92
C TRP A 99 20.71 -5.27 25.08
N ASP A 100 19.40 -5.22 25.31
CA ASP A 100 18.52 -4.19 24.77
C ASP A 100 18.96 -2.78 25.20
N GLU A 101 19.35 -2.60 26.47
CA GLU A 101 19.85 -1.31 26.97
C GLU A 101 21.16 -0.91 26.29
N VAL A 102 22.07 -1.86 26.05
CA VAL A 102 23.29 -1.61 25.28
C VAL A 102 22.96 -1.15 23.86
N VAL A 103 22.04 -1.85 23.18
CA VAL A 103 21.60 -1.48 21.83
C VAL A 103 20.95 -0.09 21.84
N HIS A 104 20.11 0.21 22.82
CA HIS A 104 19.48 1.52 23.01
C HIS A 104 20.51 2.64 23.16
N CYS A 105 21.53 2.45 24.01
CA CYS A 105 22.60 3.43 24.18
C CYS A 105 23.40 3.65 22.89
N ILE A 106 23.73 2.57 22.15
CA ILE A 106 24.42 2.68 20.85
C ILE A 106 23.60 3.53 19.87
N ILE A 107 22.28 3.29 19.81
CA ILE A 107 21.38 4.02 18.91
C ILE A 107 21.25 5.50 19.31
N ASN A 108 21.05 5.79 20.60
CA ASN A 108 20.94 7.17 21.07
C ASN A 108 22.19 7.97 20.71
N GLU A 109 23.37 7.42 21.01
CA GLU A 109 24.64 8.09 20.71
C GLU A 109 24.87 8.23 19.20
N MET A 110 24.48 7.24 18.39
CA MET A 110 24.50 7.36 16.93
C MET A 110 23.56 8.47 16.41
N LEU A 111 22.37 8.61 16.99
CA LEU A 111 21.41 9.66 16.61
C LEU A 111 21.88 11.04 17.06
N GLU A 112 22.56 11.15 18.20
CA GLU A 112 23.22 12.39 18.64
C GLU A 112 24.29 12.82 17.63
N LEU A 113 25.17 11.90 17.21
CA LEU A 113 26.15 12.15 16.15
C LEU A 113 25.50 12.60 14.83
N SER A 114 24.36 12.01 14.47
CA SER A 114 23.62 12.40 13.27
C SER A 114 22.97 13.78 13.37
N SER A 115 22.70 14.27 14.57
CA SER A 115 22.02 15.56 14.76
C SER A 115 22.91 16.75 14.37
N ASP A 116 24.23 16.60 14.54
CA ASP A 116 25.22 17.61 14.16
C ASP A 116 25.41 17.72 12.64
N ASP A 117 25.18 16.63 11.90
CA ASP A 117 25.40 16.53 10.45
C ASP A 117 24.10 16.61 9.62
N ALA A 118 22.94 16.83 10.25
CA ALA A 118 21.64 16.76 9.59
C ALA A 118 21.32 18.02 8.76
N GLU A 119 21.66 17.99 7.47
CA GLU A 119 21.08 18.92 6.50
C GLU A 119 19.55 18.66 6.35
N PRO A 120 18.72 19.71 6.31
CA PRO A 120 17.29 19.55 6.12
C PRO A 120 16.98 18.94 4.74
N LEU A 121 16.17 17.89 4.74
CA LEU A 121 15.70 17.24 3.51
C LEU A 121 14.37 17.83 3.07
N HIS A 122 14.20 17.98 1.75
CA HIS A 122 12.98 18.49 1.12
C HIS A 122 11.83 17.47 1.13
N ILE A 123 12.17 16.19 1.29
CA ILE A 123 11.23 15.08 1.29
C ILE A 123 11.03 14.54 2.71
N ASN A 124 9.80 14.10 2.99
CA ASN A 124 9.54 13.34 4.20
C ASN A 124 10.10 11.91 4.05
N ILE A 125 11.10 11.58 4.87
CA ILE A 125 11.73 10.25 4.92
C ILE A 125 11.44 9.51 6.23
N ARG A 126 10.47 9.98 7.03
CA ARG A 126 10.18 9.42 8.34
C ARG A 126 9.97 7.91 8.29
N GLU A 127 9.19 7.42 7.34
CA GLU A 127 8.92 5.98 7.18
C GLU A 127 10.16 5.20 6.72
N ASP A 128 10.96 5.76 5.81
CA ASP A 128 12.22 5.16 5.36
C ASP A 128 13.22 5.09 6.54
N MET A 129 13.33 6.14 7.36
CA MET A 129 14.20 6.17 8.54
C MET A 129 13.76 5.18 9.61
N ALA A 130 12.44 5.08 9.86
CA ALA A 130 11.91 4.14 10.83
C ALA A 130 12.21 2.69 10.45
N LEU A 131 12.09 2.35 9.16
CA LEU A 131 12.47 1.02 8.67
C LEU A 131 13.96 0.73 8.86
N GLU A 132 14.82 1.66 8.44
CA GLU A 132 16.27 1.48 8.53
C GLU A 132 16.73 1.40 9.98
N LEU A 133 16.12 2.18 10.88
CA LEU A 133 16.39 2.12 12.31
C LEU A 133 15.95 0.77 12.91
N ALA A 134 14.78 0.25 12.53
CA ALA A 134 14.33 -1.07 12.97
C ALA A 134 15.25 -2.19 12.49
N GLN A 135 15.69 -2.14 11.22
CA GLN A 135 16.66 -3.10 10.67
C GLN A 135 18.00 -3.03 11.40
N LEU A 136 18.46 -1.82 11.72
CA LEU A 136 19.69 -1.60 12.46
C LEU A 136 19.60 -2.11 13.90
N LEU A 137 18.48 -1.88 14.59
CA LEU A 137 18.21 -2.41 15.93
C LEU A 137 18.30 -3.95 15.96
N LEU A 138 17.66 -4.62 15.01
CA LEU A 138 17.73 -6.09 14.90
C LEU A 138 19.15 -6.57 14.63
N TRP A 139 19.84 -5.95 13.67
CA TRP A 139 21.23 -6.30 13.35
C TRP A 139 22.17 -6.09 14.54
N LEU A 140 22.05 -4.96 15.26
CA LEU A 140 22.83 -4.67 16.46
C LEU A 140 22.55 -5.68 17.57
N SER A 141 21.29 -6.05 17.78
CA SER A 141 20.89 -7.06 18.76
C SER A 141 21.61 -8.39 18.50
N GLU A 142 21.59 -8.89 17.26
CA GLU A 142 22.31 -10.10 16.89
C GLU A 142 23.82 -10.00 17.15
N ARG A 143 24.44 -8.87 16.77
CA ARG A 143 25.89 -8.64 16.95
C ARG A 143 26.29 -8.53 18.42
N VAL A 144 25.49 -7.85 19.23
CA VAL A 144 25.71 -7.73 20.68
C VAL A 144 25.63 -9.12 21.31
N ILE A 145 24.56 -9.88 21.06
CA ILE A 145 24.43 -11.24 21.59
C ILE A 145 25.61 -12.11 21.14
N GLU A 146 26.03 -12.04 19.87
CA GLU A 146 27.15 -12.83 19.34
C GLU A 146 28.44 -12.55 20.10
N LYS A 147 28.78 -11.28 20.22
CA LYS A 147 30.01 -10.87 20.89
C LYS A 147 29.97 -11.15 22.40
N ARG A 148 28.80 -11.05 23.04
CA ARG A 148 28.66 -11.33 24.48
C ARG A 148 28.59 -12.82 24.78
N THR A 149 28.23 -13.67 23.82
CA THR A 149 28.17 -15.13 24.05
C THR A 149 29.35 -15.88 23.46
N GLU A 150 30.27 -15.19 22.80
CA GLU A 150 31.46 -15.79 22.20
C GLU A 150 32.29 -16.56 23.24
N GLY A 151 32.31 -17.90 23.11
CA GLY A 151 33.04 -18.80 23.99
C GLY A 151 32.47 -18.94 25.41
N ARG A 152 31.21 -18.53 25.65
CA ARG A 152 30.55 -18.61 26.96
C ARG A 152 29.18 -19.28 26.85
N GLU A 153 28.84 -20.16 27.79
CA GLU A 153 27.46 -20.63 27.95
C GLU A 153 26.62 -19.56 28.66
N LEU A 154 25.31 -19.47 28.35
CA LEU A 154 24.42 -18.51 29.01
C LEU A 154 24.35 -18.72 30.53
N SER A 155 24.46 -19.97 31.00
CA SER A 155 24.43 -20.30 32.42
C SER A 155 25.57 -19.68 33.21
N ASP A 156 26.67 -19.35 32.54
CA ASP A 156 27.89 -18.86 33.15
C ASP A 156 27.94 -17.32 33.20
N ILE A 157 26.93 -16.66 32.61
CA ILE A 157 26.84 -15.19 32.56
C ILE A 157 26.00 -14.72 33.75
N ASP A 158 26.66 -14.21 34.79
CA ASP A 158 26.00 -13.52 35.90
C ASP A 158 25.40 -12.18 35.42
N PRO A 159 24.08 -11.96 35.52
CA PRO A 159 23.45 -10.74 35.01
C PRO A 159 23.97 -9.45 35.64
N VAL A 160 24.36 -9.48 36.93
CA VAL A 160 24.87 -8.28 37.62
C VAL A 160 26.26 -7.91 37.10
N ALA A 161 27.16 -8.88 37.03
CA ALA A 161 28.49 -8.70 36.45
C ALA A 161 28.41 -8.30 34.97
N GLU A 162 27.51 -8.92 34.20
CA GLU A 162 27.29 -8.61 32.79
C GLU A 162 26.79 -7.17 32.61
N ARG A 163 25.81 -6.73 33.39
CA ARG A 163 25.34 -5.33 33.37
C ARG A 163 26.47 -4.35 33.65
N ASN A 164 27.25 -4.59 34.70
CA ASN A 164 28.40 -3.74 35.04
C ASN A 164 29.47 -3.73 33.94
N ALA A 165 29.72 -4.87 33.29
CA ALA A 165 30.67 -4.96 32.20
C ALA A 165 30.17 -4.25 30.92
N CYS A 166 28.87 -4.30 30.65
CA CYS A 166 28.24 -3.70 29.46
C CYS A 166 28.00 -2.19 29.59
N LEU A 167 27.61 -1.73 30.77
CA LEU A 167 27.16 -0.35 31.00
C LEU A 167 28.08 0.43 31.95
N GLY A 168 29.12 -0.20 32.49
CA GLY A 168 30.19 0.48 33.22
C GLY A 168 31.13 1.26 32.30
N LEU A 169 32.22 1.82 32.86
CA LEU A 169 33.12 2.73 32.13
C LEU A 169 33.70 2.16 30.83
N GLU A 170 34.15 0.90 30.84
CA GLU A 170 34.69 0.25 29.62
C GLU A 170 33.59 -0.14 28.62
N GLY A 171 32.42 -0.50 29.15
CA GLY A 171 31.22 -0.75 28.36
C GLY A 171 30.77 0.50 27.62
N ALA A 172 30.70 1.64 28.31
CA ALA A 172 30.39 2.95 27.73
C ALA A 172 31.34 3.33 26.60
N LYS A 173 32.67 3.16 26.77
CA LYS A 173 33.64 3.38 25.68
C LYS A 173 33.38 2.49 24.46
N THR A 174 32.98 1.24 24.69
CA THR A 174 32.65 0.29 23.61
C THR A 174 31.36 0.69 22.90
N ILE A 175 30.36 1.14 23.64
CA ILE A 175 29.11 1.69 23.12
C ILE A 175 29.41 2.89 22.22
N THR A 176 30.16 3.89 22.71
CA THR A 176 30.60 5.06 21.93
C THR A 176 31.35 4.67 20.66
N GLY A 177 32.34 3.78 20.77
CA GLY A 177 33.09 3.33 19.60
C GLY A 177 32.22 2.61 18.57
N THR A 178 31.23 1.85 19.02
CA THR A 178 30.27 1.17 18.15
C THR A 178 29.31 2.17 17.51
N ALA A 179 28.78 3.13 18.27
CA ALA A 179 27.90 4.19 17.78
C ALA A 179 28.56 5.00 16.67
N HIS A 180 29.82 5.42 16.84
CA HIS A 180 30.59 6.09 15.79
C HIS A 180 30.75 5.25 14.53
N LEU A 181 31.07 3.95 14.67
CA LEU A 181 31.25 3.06 13.52
C LEU A 181 29.93 2.87 12.75
N VAL A 182 28.83 2.67 13.47
CA VAL A 182 27.49 2.52 12.90
C VAL A 182 27.06 3.82 12.21
N TYR A 183 27.29 4.97 12.85
CA TYR A 183 27.02 6.27 12.28
C TYR A 183 27.76 6.47 10.95
N GLU A 184 29.09 6.37 10.95
CA GLU A 184 29.91 6.65 9.77
C GLU A 184 29.69 5.64 8.63
N ARG A 185 29.57 4.34 8.95
CA ARG A 185 29.53 3.29 7.91
C ARG A 185 28.13 2.98 7.39
N ILE A 186 27.10 3.20 8.21
CA ILE A 186 25.73 2.82 7.88
C ILE A 186 24.86 4.07 7.74
N TRP A 187 24.70 4.83 8.82
CA TRP A 187 23.69 5.90 8.87
C TRP A 187 24.02 7.07 7.94
N LYS A 188 25.23 7.62 8.08
CA LYS A 188 25.74 8.71 7.23
C LYS A 188 25.76 8.33 5.76
N ARG A 189 26.16 7.09 5.46
CA ARG A 189 26.13 6.56 4.10
C ARG A 189 24.71 6.52 3.51
N LYS A 190 23.69 6.13 4.29
CA LYS A 190 22.28 6.20 3.86
C LYS A 190 21.83 7.64 3.62
N MET A 191 22.24 8.56 4.48
CA MET A 191 21.97 9.99 4.31
C MET A 191 22.56 10.52 3.00
N ASP A 192 23.85 10.29 2.76
CA ASP A 192 24.59 10.85 1.63
C ASP A 192 24.30 10.15 0.29
N GLU A 193 24.18 8.82 0.28
CA GLU A 193 24.02 8.06 -0.97
C GLU A 193 22.56 7.88 -1.39
N ARG A 194 21.59 7.99 -0.46
CA ARG A 194 20.17 7.72 -0.75
C ARG A 194 19.27 8.90 -0.49
N TRP A 195 19.26 9.46 0.71
CA TRP A 195 18.25 10.45 1.09
C TRP A 195 18.53 11.84 0.54
N LYS A 196 19.76 12.36 0.63
CA LYS A 196 20.17 13.63 0.01
C LYS A 196 19.94 13.63 -1.51
N PRO A 197 20.35 12.60 -2.28
CA PRO A 197 20.07 12.55 -3.72
C PRO A 197 18.57 12.50 -4.05
N LYS A 198 17.77 11.77 -3.26
CA LYS A 198 16.31 11.69 -3.44
C LYS A 198 15.66 13.06 -3.19
N SER A 199 16.11 13.78 -2.16
CA SER A 199 15.70 15.16 -1.84
C SER A 199 16.05 16.13 -2.97
N ALA A 200 17.30 16.12 -3.44
CA ALA A 200 17.75 16.98 -4.55
C ALA A 200 16.94 16.74 -5.83
N LYS A 201 16.64 15.47 -6.14
CA LYS A 201 15.82 15.09 -7.30
C LYS A 201 14.37 15.52 -7.16
N ALA A 202 13.81 15.55 -5.94
CA ALA A 202 12.47 16.08 -5.71
C ALA A 202 12.42 17.58 -5.99
N ILE A 203 13.39 18.35 -5.49
CA ILE A 203 13.54 19.77 -5.77
C ILE A 203 13.68 20.02 -7.28
N GLU A 204 14.50 19.22 -7.99
CA GLU A 204 14.68 19.33 -9.44
C GLU A 204 13.35 19.13 -10.20
N ARG A 205 12.55 18.15 -9.78
CA ARG A 205 11.24 17.84 -10.37
C ARG A 205 10.20 18.91 -10.12
N GLU A 206 10.23 19.55 -8.95
CA GLU A 206 9.34 20.66 -8.65
C GLU A 206 9.68 21.92 -9.44
N LYS A 207 10.98 22.18 -9.65
CA LYS A 207 11.45 23.27 -10.51
C LYS A 207 11.12 23.02 -11.99
N ASN A 208 11.19 21.77 -12.42
CA ASN A 208 10.95 21.37 -13.81
C ASN A 208 9.85 20.29 -13.91
N PRO A 209 8.58 20.66 -13.66
CA PRO A 209 7.49 19.71 -13.70
C PRO A 209 7.36 19.13 -15.11
N ARG A 210 7.48 17.80 -15.23
CA ARG A 210 7.24 17.12 -16.50
C ARG A 210 5.75 17.10 -16.77
N ALA A 211 5.34 17.48 -17.98
CA ALA A 211 3.96 17.25 -18.41
C ALA A 211 3.71 15.74 -18.44
N ALA A 212 2.76 15.26 -17.63
CA ALA A 212 2.29 13.89 -17.73
C ALA A 212 1.62 13.71 -19.09
N THR A 213 2.29 13.00 -20.00
CA THR A 213 1.72 12.64 -21.29
C THR A 213 1.05 11.29 -21.16
N LEU A 214 -0.26 11.27 -21.40
CA LEU A 214 -1.03 10.04 -21.40
C LEU A 214 -0.87 9.35 -22.75
N ALA A 215 -0.20 8.18 -22.76
CA ALA A 215 -0.03 7.39 -23.96
C ALA A 215 -1.29 6.54 -24.23
N VAL A 216 -2.30 7.16 -24.85
CA VAL A 216 -3.56 6.50 -25.19
C VAL A 216 -3.34 5.50 -26.34
N LYS A 217 -3.70 4.24 -26.10
CA LYS A 217 -3.67 3.17 -27.11
C LYS A 217 -5.06 2.55 -27.25
N PRO A 218 -5.53 2.27 -28.47
CA PRO A 218 -6.79 1.58 -28.67
C PRO A 218 -6.80 0.20 -28.00
N VAL A 219 -7.82 -0.08 -27.18
CA VAL A 219 -8.01 -1.38 -26.53
C VAL A 219 -9.39 -1.97 -26.85
N GLY A 220 -9.41 -3.16 -27.47
CA GLY A 220 -10.68 -3.84 -27.79
C GLY A 220 -11.38 -4.48 -26.57
N LYS A 221 -10.66 -4.62 -25.44
CA LYS A 221 -11.16 -5.10 -24.16
C LYS A 221 -10.45 -4.35 -23.04
N ASN A 222 -11.23 -3.80 -22.12
CA ASN A 222 -10.73 -3.11 -20.94
C ASN A 222 -10.50 -4.11 -19.79
N HIS A 223 -9.47 -3.87 -18.98
CA HIS A 223 -9.22 -4.67 -17.77
C HIS A 223 -9.94 -4.04 -16.58
N PHE A 224 -10.92 -4.73 -15.99
CA PHE A 224 -11.50 -4.26 -14.73
C PHE A 224 -10.70 -4.71 -13.50
N ILE A 225 -9.78 -5.67 -13.66
CA ILE A 225 -8.73 -6.02 -12.69
C ILE A 225 -7.40 -6.10 -13.45
N PRO A 226 -6.28 -5.55 -12.93
CA PRO A 226 -5.06 -5.40 -13.69
C PRO A 226 -4.48 -6.75 -14.03
N ARG A 227 -4.01 -6.90 -15.28
CA ARG A 227 -3.36 -8.14 -15.71
C ARG A 227 -2.12 -8.47 -14.87
N TRP A 228 -1.31 -7.47 -14.52
CA TRP A 228 -0.10 -7.68 -13.72
C TRP A 228 -0.45 -8.18 -12.32
N PHE A 229 -1.53 -7.68 -11.71
CA PHE A 229 -1.96 -8.05 -10.37
C PHE A 229 -2.35 -9.53 -10.33
N ILE A 230 -3.12 -9.99 -11.31
CA ILE A 230 -3.47 -11.41 -11.44
C ILE A 230 -2.22 -12.24 -11.73
N ARG A 231 -1.38 -11.82 -12.68
CA ARG A 231 -0.19 -12.57 -13.11
C ARG A 231 0.82 -12.75 -11.98
N ASP A 232 1.13 -11.67 -11.27
CA ASP A 232 2.25 -11.61 -10.32
C ASP A 232 1.82 -12.08 -8.92
N LEU A 233 0.55 -11.93 -8.54
CA LEU A 233 0.09 -12.17 -7.17
C LEU A 233 -0.93 -13.31 -7.01
N TRP A 234 -1.56 -13.78 -8.10
CA TRP A 234 -2.63 -14.79 -8.04
C TRP A 234 -2.36 -16.03 -8.89
N ALA A 235 -1.72 -15.87 -10.03
CA ALA A 235 -1.50 -16.97 -10.95
C ALA A 235 -0.38 -17.89 -10.48
N MET A 236 -0.59 -19.20 -10.57
CA MET A 236 0.44 -20.22 -10.43
C MET A 236 0.63 -20.93 -11.75
N ASP A 237 1.86 -21.00 -12.24
CA ASP A 237 2.20 -21.58 -13.55
C ASP A 237 1.36 -20.98 -14.69
N GLY A 238 1.09 -19.67 -14.61
CA GLY A 238 0.28 -18.93 -15.57
C GLY A 238 -1.22 -19.25 -15.53
N LYS A 239 -1.70 -19.98 -14.51
CA LYS A 239 -3.10 -20.39 -14.37
C LYS A 239 -3.73 -19.92 -13.07
N VAL A 240 -5.04 -19.72 -13.12
CA VAL A 240 -5.91 -19.44 -11.98
C VAL A 240 -7.08 -20.42 -11.99
N LEU A 241 -7.68 -20.70 -10.83
CA LEU A 241 -8.91 -21.48 -10.75
C LEU A 241 -10.09 -20.50 -10.75
N ARG A 242 -10.84 -20.44 -11.85
CA ARG A 242 -12.00 -19.56 -12.01
C ARG A 242 -13.25 -20.29 -11.55
N TRP A 243 -14.02 -19.62 -10.70
CA TRP A 243 -15.30 -20.08 -10.20
C TRP A 243 -16.41 -19.22 -10.78
N ARG A 244 -17.46 -19.86 -11.29
CA ARG A 244 -18.61 -19.15 -11.87
C ARG A 244 -19.90 -19.68 -11.26
N HIS A 245 -20.81 -18.76 -10.96
CA HIS A 245 -22.12 -19.11 -10.45
C HIS A 245 -22.97 -19.77 -11.56
N SER A 246 -23.63 -20.87 -11.22
CA SER A 246 -24.55 -21.63 -12.08
C SER A 246 -25.81 -22.03 -11.30
N GLU A 247 -26.80 -22.62 -11.96
CA GLU A 247 -28.01 -23.15 -11.30
C GLU A 247 -27.68 -24.24 -10.26
N ALA A 248 -26.59 -24.99 -10.47
CA ALA A 248 -26.11 -26.02 -9.55
C ALA A 248 -25.14 -25.47 -8.47
N GLY A 249 -25.02 -24.15 -8.33
CA GLY A 249 -24.05 -23.49 -7.45
C GLY A 249 -22.75 -23.12 -8.16
N TRP A 250 -21.65 -23.06 -7.42
CA TRP A 250 -20.35 -22.63 -7.93
C TRP A 250 -19.63 -23.76 -8.68
N MET A 251 -19.28 -23.50 -9.95
CA MET A 251 -18.47 -24.42 -10.75
C MET A 251 -17.08 -23.86 -11.00
N SER A 252 -16.05 -24.68 -10.82
CA SER A 252 -14.65 -24.29 -11.04
C SER A 252 -14.07 -24.84 -12.34
N ALA A 253 -13.22 -24.06 -13.01
CA ALA A 253 -12.37 -24.54 -14.09
C ALA A 253 -11.01 -23.81 -14.11
N PRO A 254 -9.89 -24.50 -14.33
CA PRO A 254 -8.61 -23.84 -14.57
C PRO A 254 -8.66 -22.97 -15.83
N ARG A 255 -8.07 -21.77 -15.76
CA ARG A 255 -7.98 -20.81 -16.87
C ARG A 255 -6.62 -20.15 -16.92
N GLY A 256 -6.22 -19.70 -18.11
CA GLY A 256 -5.05 -18.81 -18.22
C GLY A 256 -5.35 -17.49 -17.52
N PHE A 257 -4.38 -16.92 -16.81
CA PHE A 257 -4.60 -15.67 -16.07
C PHE A 257 -5.08 -14.51 -16.96
N GLY A 258 -4.67 -14.49 -18.24
CA GLY A 258 -5.08 -13.48 -19.23
C GLY A 258 -6.49 -13.67 -19.79
N GLU A 259 -7.26 -14.66 -19.32
CA GLU A 259 -8.62 -14.96 -19.78
C GLU A 259 -9.70 -14.45 -18.81
N TRP A 260 -9.31 -13.79 -17.71
CA TRP A 260 -10.20 -13.27 -16.68
C TRP A 260 -9.89 -11.81 -16.35
N GLY A 261 -10.89 -11.06 -15.86
CA GLY A 261 -10.71 -9.64 -15.51
C GLY A 261 -10.92 -8.65 -16.68
N TYR A 262 -11.63 -9.05 -17.74
CA TYR A 262 -11.84 -8.24 -18.95
C TYR A 262 -13.31 -8.02 -19.30
N GLY A 263 -13.64 -6.82 -19.80
CA GLY A 263 -14.93 -6.52 -20.43
C GLY A 263 -14.73 -5.79 -21.77
N LYS A 264 -15.72 -5.91 -22.66
CA LYS A 264 -15.72 -5.14 -23.92
C LYS A 264 -16.28 -3.75 -23.66
N ASN A 265 -15.58 -2.71 -24.13
CA ASN A 265 -16.04 -1.32 -24.14
C ASN A 265 -16.64 -0.88 -22.79
N LEU A 266 -16.00 -1.22 -21.69
CA LEU A 266 -16.45 -0.81 -20.35
C LEU A 266 -16.30 0.70 -20.18
N TYR A 267 -15.22 1.26 -20.74
CA TYR A 267 -14.86 2.67 -20.71
C TYR A 267 -13.84 2.97 -21.83
N SER A 268 -13.55 4.24 -22.05
CA SER A 268 -12.71 4.73 -23.15
C SER A 268 -11.24 4.32 -23.04
N ASP A 269 -10.55 4.33 -24.19
CA ASP A 269 -9.10 4.13 -24.26
C ASP A 269 -8.32 5.15 -23.42
N TRP A 270 -8.85 6.37 -23.30
CA TRP A 270 -8.28 7.41 -22.45
C TRP A 270 -8.30 6.97 -20.98
N LEU A 271 -9.43 6.44 -20.51
CA LEU A 271 -9.54 5.99 -19.13
C LEU A 271 -8.70 4.72 -18.85
N GLU A 272 -8.57 3.81 -19.83
CA GLU A 272 -7.63 2.68 -19.70
C GLU A 272 -6.18 3.15 -19.54
N ALA A 273 -5.76 4.15 -20.32
CA ALA A 273 -4.42 4.71 -20.20
C ALA A 273 -4.23 5.44 -18.85
N TYR A 274 -5.26 6.11 -18.34
CA TYR A 274 -5.26 6.72 -17.01
C TYR A 274 -5.12 5.68 -15.89
N PHE A 275 -5.90 4.60 -15.93
CA PHE A 275 -5.80 3.51 -14.97
C PHE A 275 -4.44 2.81 -15.01
N SER A 276 -3.85 2.67 -16.19
CA SER A 276 -2.52 2.07 -16.36
C SER A 276 -1.44 2.84 -15.58
N LEU A 277 -1.57 4.16 -15.43
CA LEU A 277 -0.65 4.96 -14.61
C LEU A 277 -0.79 4.61 -13.12
N LEU A 278 -2.03 4.64 -12.61
CA LEU A 278 -2.31 4.36 -11.20
C LEU A 278 -1.94 2.92 -10.80
N GLU A 279 -2.15 1.98 -11.72
CA GLU A 279 -1.70 0.60 -11.57
C GLU A 279 -0.17 0.48 -11.47
N GLY A 280 0.56 1.23 -12.30
CA GLY A 280 2.02 1.27 -12.27
C GLY A 280 2.55 1.83 -10.95
N ASP A 281 1.93 2.88 -10.44
CA ASP A 281 2.33 3.53 -9.18
C ASP A 281 2.02 2.67 -7.95
N ALA A 282 0.96 1.85 -8.00
CA ALA A 282 0.53 1.02 -6.88
C ALA A 282 1.25 -0.33 -6.75
N LYS A 283 1.91 -0.82 -7.80
CA LYS A 283 2.59 -2.12 -7.77
C LYS A 283 3.59 -2.22 -6.62
N ARG A 284 4.48 -1.23 -6.48
CA ARG A 284 5.51 -1.25 -5.43
C ARG A 284 4.92 -1.10 -4.02
N PRO A 285 3.98 -0.18 -3.74
CA PRO A 285 3.28 -0.13 -2.47
C PRO A 285 2.64 -1.46 -2.05
N ILE A 286 2.04 -2.20 -2.98
CA ILE A 286 1.43 -3.51 -2.67
C ILE A 286 2.51 -4.53 -2.26
N GLU A 287 3.61 -4.63 -3.01
CA GLU A 287 4.74 -5.49 -2.63
C GLU A 287 5.27 -5.14 -1.24
N MET A 288 5.45 -3.84 -0.96
CA MET A 288 5.93 -3.35 0.33
C MET A 288 4.98 -3.75 1.47
N LEU A 289 3.67 -3.61 1.30
CA LEU A 289 2.69 -4.04 2.30
C LEU A 289 2.73 -5.55 2.54
N LEU A 290 2.87 -6.36 1.49
CA LEU A 290 2.98 -7.81 1.63
C LEU A 290 4.25 -8.21 2.39
N ASP A 291 5.34 -7.47 2.17
CA ASP A 291 6.64 -7.63 2.82
C ASP A 291 6.75 -6.93 4.19
N THR A 292 5.66 -6.35 4.72
CA THR A 292 5.66 -5.66 6.03
C THR A 292 6.56 -4.42 6.07
N GLN A 293 6.77 -3.78 4.91
CA GLN A 293 7.51 -2.53 4.79
C GLN A 293 6.56 -1.32 4.91
N PRO A 294 6.99 -0.25 5.59
CA PRO A 294 6.18 0.94 5.75
C PRO A 294 5.99 1.70 4.45
N LEU A 295 4.85 2.38 4.32
CA LEU A 295 4.55 3.24 3.18
C LEU A 295 4.65 4.72 3.58
N ASN A 296 5.42 5.50 2.83
CA ASN A 296 5.36 6.97 2.92
C ASN A 296 4.05 7.52 2.33
N GLY A 297 3.79 8.82 2.53
CA GLY A 297 2.56 9.49 2.06
C GLY A 297 2.21 9.19 0.59
N PRO A 298 3.10 9.50 -0.37
CA PRO A 298 2.85 9.22 -1.79
C PRO A 298 2.57 7.73 -2.11
N GLN A 299 3.25 6.80 -1.43
CA GLN A 299 3.00 5.36 -1.59
C GLN A 299 1.63 4.95 -1.05
N ARG A 300 1.21 5.52 0.10
CA ARG A 300 -0.13 5.31 0.67
C ARG A 300 -1.20 5.84 -0.27
N GLU A 301 -1.01 7.05 -0.81
CA GLU A 301 -1.92 7.65 -1.79
C GLU A 301 -2.03 6.80 -3.06
N SER A 302 -0.91 6.31 -3.58
CA SER A 302 -0.88 5.42 -4.75
C SER A 302 -1.64 4.12 -4.49
N PHE A 303 -1.44 3.51 -3.32
CA PHE A 303 -2.15 2.30 -2.92
C PHE A 303 -3.65 2.52 -2.78
N VAL A 304 -4.08 3.55 -2.03
CA VAL A 304 -5.50 3.87 -1.85
C VAL A 304 -6.15 4.23 -3.19
N GLY A 305 -5.47 5.04 -4.01
CA GLY A 305 -5.94 5.40 -5.35
C GLY A 305 -6.17 4.16 -6.22
N PHE A 306 -5.29 3.18 -6.14
CA PHE A 306 -5.49 1.88 -6.79
C PHE A 306 -6.74 1.16 -6.28
N LEU A 307 -6.92 1.00 -4.96
CA LEU A 307 -8.10 0.34 -4.40
C LEU A 307 -9.42 0.97 -4.87
N ILE A 308 -9.48 2.30 -4.82
CA ILE A 308 -10.65 3.07 -5.24
C ILE A 308 -10.90 2.90 -6.74
N VAL A 309 -9.86 2.96 -7.57
CA VAL A 309 -10.04 2.76 -9.02
C VAL A 309 -10.51 1.35 -9.36
N GLN A 310 -9.97 0.31 -8.72
CA GLN A 310 -10.44 -1.05 -8.93
C GLN A 310 -11.92 -1.21 -8.59
N MET A 311 -12.35 -0.57 -7.50
CA MET A 311 -13.73 -0.52 -7.08
C MET A 311 -14.65 0.19 -8.10
N LEU A 312 -14.21 1.33 -8.64
CA LEU A 312 -15.00 2.16 -9.57
C LEU A 312 -15.04 1.61 -10.99
N ARG A 313 -14.02 0.86 -11.43
CA ARG A 313 -13.98 0.29 -12.79
C ARG A 313 -14.61 -1.09 -12.91
N ASN A 314 -15.15 -1.62 -11.82
CA ASN A 314 -15.89 -2.88 -11.83
C ASN A 314 -17.13 -2.77 -12.75
N PRO A 315 -17.41 -3.77 -13.62
CA PRO A 315 -18.53 -3.71 -14.56
C PRO A 315 -19.89 -3.51 -13.90
N SER A 316 -20.08 -4.05 -12.69
CA SER A 316 -21.33 -3.91 -11.95
C SER A 316 -21.53 -2.52 -11.38
N PHE A 317 -20.44 -1.90 -10.91
CA PHE A 317 -20.49 -0.51 -10.50
C PHE A 317 -20.80 0.41 -11.70
N ILE A 318 -20.13 0.19 -12.83
CA ILE A 318 -20.38 0.93 -14.07
C ILE A 318 -21.85 0.83 -14.47
N GLU A 319 -22.39 -0.39 -14.54
CA GLU A 319 -23.79 -0.63 -14.89
C GLU A 319 -24.76 0.06 -13.93
N ALA A 320 -24.52 -0.05 -12.61
CA ALA A 320 -25.37 0.58 -11.60
C ALA A 320 -25.35 2.12 -11.71
N VAL A 321 -24.18 2.72 -11.93
CA VAL A 321 -24.05 4.17 -12.14
C VAL A 321 -24.77 4.59 -13.41
N GLN A 322 -24.57 3.88 -14.52
CA GLN A 322 -25.23 4.17 -15.80
C GLN A 322 -26.76 4.12 -15.68
N GLN A 323 -27.30 3.13 -14.97
CA GLN A 323 -28.73 3.04 -14.68
C GLN A 323 -29.21 4.20 -13.80
N GLY A 324 -28.45 4.55 -12.76
CA GLY A 324 -28.80 5.64 -11.84
C GLY A 324 -28.79 7.03 -12.48
N ILE A 325 -27.89 7.29 -13.44
CA ILE A 325 -27.81 8.57 -14.14
C ILE A 325 -28.74 8.67 -15.35
N ALA A 326 -29.29 7.55 -15.85
CA ALA A 326 -30.14 7.54 -17.04
C ALA A 326 -31.34 8.51 -16.96
N PRO A 327 -32.07 8.65 -15.82
CA PRO A 327 -33.14 9.64 -15.70
C PRO A 327 -32.66 11.09 -15.81
N VAL A 328 -31.46 11.39 -15.32
CA VAL A 328 -30.85 12.72 -15.41
C VAL A 328 -30.48 13.01 -16.86
N ILE A 329 -29.81 12.08 -17.53
CA ILE A 329 -29.47 12.17 -18.96
C ILE A 329 -30.71 12.41 -19.81
N ALA A 330 -31.81 11.68 -19.54
CA ALA A 330 -33.06 11.85 -20.25
C ALA A 330 -33.68 13.24 -20.03
N ARG A 331 -33.66 13.76 -18.80
CA ARG A 331 -34.16 15.11 -18.47
C ARG A 331 -33.36 16.21 -19.18
N GLU A 332 -32.06 16.03 -19.35
CA GLU A 332 -31.19 16.96 -20.08
C GLU A 332 -31.30 16.81 -21.62
N GLY A 333 -32.21 15.97 -22.13
CA GLY A 333 -32.47 15.82 -23.57
C GLY A 333 -31.54 14.86 -24.31
N TYR A 334 -30.81 14.02 -23.58
CA TYR A 334 -29.82 13.08 -24.14
C TYR A 334 -30.24 11.60 -24.04
N ALA A 335 -31.54 11.31 -23.87
CA ALA A 335 -32.05 9.94 -23.71
C ALA A 335 -31.64 9.00 -24.85
N ASP A 336 -31.57 9.52 -26.08
CA ASP A 336 -31.26 8.75 -27.29
C ASP A 336 -29.76 8.69 -27.63
N ASP A 337 -28.88 9.32 -26.84
CA ASP A 337 -27.43 9.25 -27.06
C ASP A 337 -26.81 8.10 -26.22
N PRO A 338 -26.49 6.94 -26.84
CA PRO A 338 -25.95 5.79 -26.11
C PRO A 338 -24.55 6.04 -25.54
N THR A 339 -23.88 7.12 -25.94
CA THR A 339 -22.54 7.48 -25.46
C THR A 339 -22.58 8.35 -24.21
N MET A 340 -23.71 9.00 -23.91
CA MET A 340 -23.78 9.97 -22.81
C MET A 340 -23.67 9.31 -21.44
N ALA A 341 -24.20 8.09 -21.27
CA ALA A 341 -24.02 7.34 -20.03
C ALA A 341 -22.55 7.04 -19.73
N VAL A 342 -21.78 6.68 -20.77
CA VAL A 342 -20.33 6.45 -20.66
C VAL A 342 -19.60 7.76 -20.35
N LYS A 343 -19.86 8.84 -21.11
CA LYS A 343 -19.24 10.16 -20.88
C LYS A 343 -19.51 10.70 -19.48
N ALA A 344 -20.75 10.55 -18.99
CA ALA A 344 -21.13 11.00 -17.66
C ALA A 344 -20.42 10.19 -16.57
N PHE A 345 -20.32 8.87 -16.71
CA PHE A 345 -19.49 8.04 -15.83
C PHE A 345 -18.01 8.49 -15.86
N GLU A 346 -17.43 8.68 -17.05
CA GLU A 346 -16.03 9.09 -17.20
C GLU A 346 -15.73 10.48 -16.62
N SER A 347 -16.72 11.37 -16.57
CA SER A 347 -16.58 12.69 -15.97
C SER A 347 -16.27 12.64 -14.46
N MET A 348 -16.67 11.58 -13.77
CA MET A 348 -16.35 11.36 -12.35
C MET A 348 -14.84 11.26 -12.11
N PHE A 349 -14.09 10.75 -13.09
CA PHE A 349 -12.63 10.62 -13.04
C PHE A 349 -11.89 11.95 -13.11
N ARG A 350 -12.62 13.06 -13.29
CA ARG A 350 -12.10 14.42 -13.29
C ARG A 350 -12.53 15.22 -12.04
N ASN A 351 -13.31 14.61 -11.15
CA ASN A 351 -13.84 15.26 -9.96
C ASN A 351 -13.01 14.91 -8.72
N ASN A 352 -12.06 15.77 -8.37
CA ASN A 352 -11.20 15.55 -7.20
C ASN A 352 -11.98 15.48 -5.88
N ALA A 353 -13.07 16.24 -5.74
CA ALA A 353 -13.88 16.21 -4.51
C ALA A 353 -14.56 14.85 -4.31
N PHE A 354 -15.02 14.24 -5.40
CA PHE A 354 -15.57 12.88 -5.37
C PHE A 354 -14.52 11.87 -4.92
N TYR A 355 -13.29 11.94 -5.44
CA TYR A 355 -12.20 11.06 -5.01
C TYR A 355 -11.82 11.27 -3.55
N ASP A 356 -11.70 12.51 -3.10
CA ASP A 356 -11.40 12.80 -1.70
C ASP A 356 -12.47 12.21 -0.78
N GLN A 357 -13.76 12.37 -1.12
CA GLN A 357 -14.87 11.84 -0.32
C GLN A 357 -14.79 10.32 -0.12
N ILE A 358 -14.44 9.55 -1.16
CA ILE A 358 -14.39 8.08 -1.10
C ILE A 358 -13.05 7.55 -0.61
N SER A 359 -11.94 8.24 -0.89
CA SER A 359 -10.59 7.80 -0.52
C SER A 359 -10.21 8.20 0.89
N ARG A 360 -10.69 9.34 1.39
CA ARG A 360 -10.34 9.86 2.73
C ARG A 360 -10.70 8.88 3.85
N PRO A 361 -11.88 8.23 3.90
CA PRO A 361 -12.17 7.23 4.92
C PRO A 361 -11.19 6.05 4.88
N VAL A 362 -10.85 5.57 3.68
CA VAL A 362 -9.87 4.48 3.51
C VAL A 362 -8.48 4.94 3.95
N MET A 363 -8.04 6.11 3.52
CA MET A 363 -6.76 6.71 3.89
C MET A 363 -6.60 6.86 5.39
N TRP A 364 -7.66 7.31 6.09
CA TRP A 364 -7.62 7.63 7.52
C TRP A 364 -8.06 6.51 8.45
N SER A 365 -8.64 5.42 7.94
CA SER A 365 -8.88 4.20 8.72
C SER A 365 -7.60 3.51 9.19
N ARG A 366 -7.62 2.85 10.35
CA ARG A 366 -6.58 1.88 10.73
C ARG A 366 -6.52 0.75 9.68
N TRP A 367 -5.32 0.33 9.33
CA TRP A 367 -5.10 -0.72 8.32
C TRP A 367 -4.60 -2.01 8.95
N ALA A 368 -5.07 -3.15 8.44
CA ALA A 368 -4.52 -4.46 8.72
C ALA A 368 -4.20 -5.22 7.43
N ILE A 369 -3.07 -5.93 7.43
CA ILE A 369 -2.73 -6.97 6.48
C ILE A 369 -2.95 -8.31 7.17
N VAL A 370 -4.06 -8.95 6.82
CA VAL A 370 -4.49 -10.23 7.35
C VAL A 370 -3.85 -11.34 6.51
N LYS A 371 -3.09 -12.24 7.14
CA LYS A 371 -2.33 -13.31 6.49
C LYS A 371 -2.82 -14.69 6.93
N SER A 372 -2.98 -15.62 5.99
CA SER A 372 -3.25 -17.03 6.22
C SER A 372 -2.04 -17.89 5.80
N THR A 373 -1.77 -18.96 6.56
CA THR A 373 -0.74 -19.95 6.21
C THR A 373 -1.13 -20.80 5.00
N THR A 374 -2.43 -20.87 4.68
CA THR A 374 -2.98 -21.60 3.54
C THR A 374 -3.67 -20.65 2.56
N PRO A 375 -3.74 -20.98 1.26
CA PRO A 375 -4.28 -20.09 0.23
C PRO A 375 -5.82 -20.09 0.24
N LEU A 376 -6.41 -19.47 1.27
CA LEU A 376 -7.84 -19.45 1.52
C LEU A 376 -8.56 -18.37 0.71
N PHE A 377 -7.93 -17.23 0.48
CA PHE A 377 -8.63 -16.06 -0.05
C PHE A 377 -8.89 -16.18 -1.54
N VAL A 378 -10.00 -15.57 -1.96
CA VAL A 378 -10.45 -15.50 -3.35
C VAL A 378 -10.48 -14.05 -3.83
N LEU A 379 -10.28 -13.83 -5.13
CA LEU A 379 -10.42 -12.51 -5.74
C LEU A 379 -11.75 -12.43 -6.49
N PRO A 380 -12.77 -11.73 -5.96
CA PRO A 380 -14.05 -11.57 -6.63
C PRO A 380 -13.93 -10.66 -7.85
N ASP A 381 -14.87 -10.79 -8.79
CA ASP A 381 -14.99 -9.87 -9.94
C ASP A 381 -15.23 -8.41 -9.50
N THR A 382 -15.75 -8.20 -8.29
CA THR A 382 -15.91 -6.92 -7.58
C THR A 382 -14.65 -6.40 -6.90
N PHE A 383 -13.51 -7.07 -7.09
CA PHE A 383 -12.19 -6.79 -6.52
C PHE A 383 -12.07 -6.95 -5.00
N GLY A 384 -13.14 -6.76 -4.23
CA GLY A 384 -13.18 -7.03 -2.80
C GLY A 384 -14.59 -6.91 -2.22
N ALA A 385 -14.70 -7.07 -0.90
CA ALA A 385 -15.92 -6.76 -0.16
C ALA A 385 -15.82 -5.33 0.40
N ARG A 386 -16.95 -4.62 0.45
CA ARG A 386 -17.02 -3.25 0.96
C ARG A 386 -18.38 -2.94 1.57
N ALA A 387 -18.39 -2.04 2.53
CA ALA A 387 -19.60 -1.44 3.09
C ALA A 387 -19.34 0.02 3.50
N ASP A 388 -20.40 0.77 3.69
CA ASP A 388 -20.34 2.06 4.39
C ASP A 388 -20.72 1.81 5.85
N ALA A 389 -19.77 2.00 6.77
CA ALA A 389 -19.94 1.75 8.20
C ALA A 389 -20.58 2.96 8.93
N GLY A 390 -21.10 3.95 8.18
CA GLY A 390 -21.68 5.19 8.72
C GLY A 390 -20.64 6.29 8.96
N ASP A 391 -19.38 5.93 9.18
CA ASP A 391 -18.25 6.87 9.22
C ASP A 391 -17.42 6.83 7.91
N GLY A 392 -17.91 6.12 6.89
CA GLY A 392 -17.36 6.07 5.54
C GLY A 392 -16.99 4.66 5.08
N LEU A 393 -16.37 4.62 3.90
CA LEU A 393 -16.05 3.37 3.20
C LEU A 393 -15.12 2.48 4.02
N ARG A 394 -15.49 1.21 4.12
CA ARG A 394 -14.69 0.11 4.64
C ARG A 394 -14.55 -0.99 3.60
N MET A 395 -13.38 -1.63 3.58
CA MET A 395 -12.99 -2.57 2.52
C MET A 395 -12.23 -3.77 3.09
N ILE A 396 -12.50 -4.95 2.50
CA ILE A 396 -11.68 -6.15 2.58
C ILE A 396 -11.23 -6.47 1.16
N VAL A 397 -9.95 -6.31 0.88
CA VAL A 397 -9.36 -6.46 -0.45
C VAL A 397 -8.33 -7.59 -0.44
N PRO A 398 -8.58 -8.70 -1.13
CA PRO A 398 -7.63 -9.79 -1.25
C PRO A 398 -6.48 -9.36 -2.18
N LEU A 399 -5.26 -9.32 -1.62
CA LEU A 399 -4.05 -8.94 -2.34
C LEU A 399 -3.38 -10.16 -3.00
N THR A 400 -3.38 -11.29 -2.28
CA THR A 400 -2.91 -12.60 -2.75
C THR A 400 -3.86 -13.68 -2.21
N PRO A 401 -3.72 -14.95 -2.63
CA PRO A 401 -4.47 -16.06 -2.00
C PRO A 401 -4.23 -16.22 -0.49
N ASN A 402 -3.18 -15.62 0.05
CA ASN A 402 -2.76 -15.75 1.44
C ASN A 402 -2.83 -14.43 2.22
N ALA A 403 -3.10 -13.29 1.57
CA ALA A 403 -3.11 -11.99 2.22
C ALA A 403 -4.29 -11.10 1.78
N CYS A 404 -4.95 -10.49 2.76
CA CYS A 404 -5.99 -9.48 2.56
C CYS A 404 -5.58 -8.15 3.21
N PHE A 405 -5.86 -7.04 2.53
CA PHE A 405 -5.90 -5.71 3.12
C PHE A 405 -7.28 -5.45 3.72
N VAL A 406 -7.32 -4.88 4.92
CA VAL A 406 -8.56 -4.58 5.64
C VAL A 406 -8.48 -3.18 6.25
N THR A 407 -9.54 -2.40 6.09
CA THR A 407 -9.75 -1.14 6.83
C THR A 407 -10.56 -1.41 8.09
N LEU A 408 -10.07 -0.98 9.24
CA LEU A 408 -10.69 -1.15 10.56
C LEU A 408 -11.57 0.07 10.92
N PRO A 409 -12.49 -0.05 11.90
CA PRO A 409 -13.47 0.99 12.19
C PRO A 409 -12.86 2.28 12.76
N ASP A 410 -11.72 2.22 13.46
CA ASP A 410 -11.13 3.43 14.04
C ASP A 410 -10.41 4.31 13.01
N ARG A 411 -10.57 5.63 13.17
CA ARG A 411 -9.78 6.63 12.45
C ARG A 411 -8.49 6.91 13.20
N GLU A 412 -7.41 7.10 12.46
CA GLU A 412 -6.12 7.47 13.03
C GLU A 412 -5.90 8.98 12.90
N GLU A 413 -5.64 9.66 14.03
CA GLU A 413 -5.19 11.06 14.01
C GLU A 413 -3.77 11.18 13.43
N LYS A 414 -2.93 10.17 13.72
CA LYS A 414 -1.58 10.03 13.18
C LYS A 414 -1.42 8.66 12.56
N LYS A 415 -1.21 8.63 11.25
CA LYS A 415 -1.02 7.38 10.51
C LYS A 415 0.12 6.56 11.07
N ARG A 416 -0.15 5.29 11.34
CA ARG A 416 0.89 4.31 11.64
C ARG A 416 1.82 4.16 10.43
N VAL A 417 3.10 3.96 10.73
CA VAL A 417 4.15 3.80 9.72
C VAL A 417 4.02 2.44 9.03
N VAL A 418 3.68 1.40 9.79
CA VAL A 418 3.39 0.04 9.31
C VAL A 418 1.96 -0.33 9.72
N PRO A 419 1.14 -0.88 8.83
CA PRO A 419 -0.17 -1.45 9.18
C PRO A 419 -0.05 -2.59 10.20
N HIS A 420 -1.16 -2.96 10.83
CA HIS A 420 -1.18 -4.16 11.66
C HIS A 420 -0.99 -5.41 10.78
N HIS A 421 -0.20 -6.37 11.26
CA HIS A 421 -0.04 -7.66 10.61
C HIS A 421 -0.65 -8.75 11.49
N LEU A 422 -1.77 -9.30 11.01
CA LEU A 422 -2.53 -10.32 11.72
C LEU A 422 -2.37 -11.66 11.01
N GLN A 423 -1.72 -12.62 11.67
CA GLN A 423 -1.74 -14.01 11.23
C GLN A 423 -3.02 -14.64 11.77
N ILE A 424 -3.90 -15.10 10.89
CA ILE A 424 -5.20 -15.66 11.27
C ILE A 424 -5.19 -17.19 11.26
N ASP A 425 -6.12 -17.75 12.03
CA ASP A 425 -6.48 -19.15 11.96
C ASP A 425 -7.33 -19.46 10.72
N GLU A 426 -7.58 -20.75 10.49
CA GLU A 426 -8.40 -21.16 9.35
C GLU A 426 -9.85 -20.68 9.50
N THR A 427 -10.41 -20.67 10.71
CA THR A 427 -11.80 -20.26 10.97
C THR A 427 -12.09 -18.84 10.49
N LEU A 428 -11.30 -17.86 10.93
CA LEU A 428 -11.45 -16.47 10.49
C LEU A 428 -11.14 -16.34 8.99
N GLY A 429 -10.18 -17.12 8.49
CA GLY A 429 -9.84 -17.13 7.06
C GLY A 429 -10.99 -17.60 6.17
N ARG A 430 -11.73 -18.62 6.62
CA ARG A 430 -12.95 -19.11 5.93
C ARG A 430 -14.07 -18.09 5.96
N ARG A 431 -14.29 -17.39 7.08
CA ARG A 431 -15.31 -16.32 7.16
C ARG A 431 -15.01 -15.14 6.24
N ILE A 432 -13.75 -14.68 6.22
CA ILE A 432 -13.29 -13.65 5.26
C ILE A 432 -13.56 -14.11 3.82
N THR A 433 -13.20 -15.36 3.52
CA THR A 433 -13.40 -15.94 2.20
C THR A 433 -14.88 -16.02 1.82
N ALA A 434 -15.76 -16.45 2.74
CA ALA A 434 -17.19 -16.51 2.51
C ALA A 434 -17.77 -15.12 2.19
N THR A 435 -17.35 -14.08 2.92
CA THR A 435 -17.74 -12.69 2.62
C THR A 435 -17.22 -12.20 1.26
N LEU A 436 -15.99 -12.59 0.86
CA LEU A 436 -15.45 -12.28 -0.47
C LEU A 436 -16.20 -13.03 -1.60
N ILE A 437 -16.60 -14.28 -1.38
CA ILE A 437 -17.43 -15.03 -2.33
C ILE A 437 -18.81 -14.37 -2.44
N GLN A 438 -19.41 -13.94 -1.32
CA GLN A 438 -20.70 -13.25 -1.31
C GLN A 438 -20.64 -11.90 -2.04
N SER A 439 -19.49 -11.22 -2.03
CA SER A 439 -19.32 -9.95 -2.76
C SER A 439 -19.11 -10.15 -4.26
N ALA A 440 -18.82 -11.37 -4.73
CA ALA A 440 -18.71 -11.67 -6.16
C ALA A 440 -20.09 -11.61 -6.83
N ARG A 441 -20.20 -10.94 -7.98
CA ARG A 441 -21.48 -10.85 -8.70
C ARG A 441 -21.72 -12.04 -9.61
N LYS A 442 -20.72 -12.46 -10.36
CA LYS A 442 -20.83 -13.55 -11.34
C LYS A 442 -19.77 -14.61 -11.13
N GLU A 443 -18.58 -14.18 -10.72
CA GLU A 443 -17.41 -15.03 -10.65
C GLU A 443 -16.32 -14.50 -9.73
N PHE A 444 -15.44 -15.40 -9.34
CA PHE A 444 -14.20 -15.09 -8.64
C PHE A 444 -13.09 -16.01 -9.13
N ILE A 445 -11.84 -15.65 -8.84
CA ILE A 445 -10.69 -16.53 -9.01
C ILE A 445 -10.10 -16.91 -7.67
N SER A 446 -9.40 -18.03 -7.65
CA SER A 446 -8.75 -18.57 -6.45
C SER A 446 -7.46 -19.29 -6.83
N HIS A 447 -6.70 -19.64 -5.79
CA HIS A 447 -5.57 -20.54 -5.91
C HIS A 447 -6.00 -21.96 -6.31
N GLN A 448 -5.13 -22.72 -7.00
CA GLN A 448 -5.48 -24.06 -7.49
C GLN A 448 -5.79 -25.08 -6.38
N LYS A 449 -5.27 -24.86 -5.17
CA LYS A 449 -5.52 -25.67 -3.97
C LYS A 449 -6.72 -25.19 -3.15
N PHE A 450 -7.43 -24.15 -3.60
CA PHE A 450 -8.59 -23.65 -2.90
C PHE A 450 -9.72 -24.70 -2.91
N VAL A 451 -10.34 -24.92 -1.76
CA VAL A 451 -11.49 -25.81 -1.61
C VAL A 451 -12.59 -24.99 -0.93
N PRO A 452 -13.74 -24.76 -1.58
CA PRO A 452 -14.86 -24.07 -0.94
C PRO A 452 -15.41 -24.93 0.21
N ASP A 453 -15.84 -24.27 1.27
CA ASP A 453 -16.49 -24.88 2.43
C ASP A 453 -17.86 -24.24 2.68
N GLU A 454 -18.62 -24.82 3.60
CA GLU A 454 -19.99 -24.39 3.94
C GLU A 454 -20.03 -23.28 5.01
N THR A 455 -18.89 -22.66 5.31
CA THR A 455 -18.80 -21.59 6.31
C THR A 455 -19.71 -20.43 5.90
N PRO A 456 -20.70 -20.03 6.72
CA PRO A 456 -21.59 -18.93 6.37
C PRO A 456 -20.83 -17.60 6.41
N ALA A 457 -21.14 -16.71 5.47
CA ALA A 457 -20.65 -15.35 5.52
C ALA A 457 -21.26 -14.61 6.72
N LEU A 458 -20.42 -13.87 7.46
CA LEU A 458 -20.89 -12.91 8.43
C LEU A 458 -21.37 -11.63 7.72
N THR A 459 -22.15 -10.82 8.43
CA THR A 459 -22.36 -9.43 8.00
C THR A 459 -21.01 -8.72 7.94
N PHE A 460 -20.88 -7.75 7.06
CA PHE A 460 -19.62 -7.04 6.87
C PHE A 460 -19.11 -6.42 8.18
N ASP A 461 -20.01 -5.76 8.93
CA ASP A 461 -19.68 -5.12 10.20
C ASP A 461 -19.21 -6.13 11.26
N ALA A 462 -19.91 -7.26 11.41
CA ALA A 462 -19.53 -8.29 12.36
C ALA A 462 -18.16 -8.91 12.04
N LEU A 463 -17.84 -9.07 10.75
CA LEU A 463 -16.52 -9.56 10.33
C LEU A 463 -15.42 -8.53 10.61
N ILE A 464 -15.67 -7.26 10.35
CA ILE A 464 -14.70 -6.18 10.65
C ILE A 464 -14.45 -6.08 12.15
N ASP A 465 -15.50 -6.19 12.98
CA ASP A 465 -15.38 -6.20 14.43
C ASP A 465 -14.55 -7.40 14.92
N GLU A 466 -14.77 -8.59 14.37
CA GLU A 466 -13.99 -9.79 14.68
C GLU A 466 -12.50 -9.61 14.33
N ILE A 467 -12.20 -9.05 13.14
CA ILE A 467 -10.81 -8.75 12.74
C ILE A 467 -10.20 -7.69 13.67
N SER A 468 -10.95 -6.65 14.02
CA SER A 468 -10.50 -5.57 14.91
C SER A 468 -10.15 -6.11 16.30
N GLN A 469 -10.99 -6.98 16.86
CA GLN A 469 -10.75 -7.65 18.13
C GLN A 469 -9.50 -8.53 18.10
N ALA A 470 -9.31 -9.30 17.02
CA ALA A 470 -8.11 -10.13 16.84
C ALA A 470 -6.82 -9.30 16.70
N VAL A 471 -6.90 -8.09 16.12
CA VAL A 471 -5.78 -7.14 16.10
C VAL A 471 -5.51 -6.60 17.50
N ALA A 472 -6.55 -6.21 18.25
CA ALA A 472 -6.41 -5.66 19.58
C ALA A 472 -5.84 -6.68 20.59
N SER A 473 -6.31 -7.94 20.55
CA SER A 473 -5.79 -8.99 21.42
C SER A 473 -4.30 -9.26 21.19
N LYS A 474 -3.83 -9.10 19.95
CA LYS A 474 -2.42 -9.25 19.62
C LYS A 474 -1.58 -8.08 20.15
N ASP A 475 -2.12 -6.86 20.12
CA ASP A 475 -1.44 -5.70 20.71
C ASP A 475 -1.34 -5.84 22.25
N ASP A 476 -2.28 -6.53 22.91
CA ASP A 476 -2.22 -6.82 24.35
C ASP A 476 -1.21 -7.95 24.69
N ASP A 477 -0.95 -8.85 23.74
CA ASP A 477 0.04 -9.94 23.86
C ASP A 477 1.47 -9.51 23.43
N GLU A 478 1.64 -8.31 22.86
CA GLU A 478 2.92 -7.66 22.54
C GLU A 478 3.12 -6.40 23.41
N PRO A 479 3.64 -6.51 24.65
CA PRO A 479 3.86 -5.36 25.55
C PRO A 479 4.95 -4.36 25.12
#